data_AF-A0AAW0L6Y4-F1
#
_entry.id   AF-A0AAW0L6Y4-F1
#
_cell.length_a   1.000
_cell.length_b   1.000
_cell.length_c   1.000
_cell.angle_alpha   90.00
_cell.angle_beta   90.00
_cell.angle_gamma   90.00
#
_symmetry.space_group_name_H-M   'P 1'
#
loop_
_entity.id
_entity.type
_entity.pdbx_description
1 polymer ?
#
loop_
_entity_poly.entity_id
_entity_poly.type
_entity_poly.pdbx_seq_one_letter_code
_entity_poly.pdbx_strand_id
1 'polypeptide(L)'
;MSQQDYQLLNVEHSTKIQCLNYRLLGFRLSERKSRRDIVHAVVDKVTQVMSERNSLDEYLKVVDAYVDIVLQNQMDNHLNTILGGISKRAYNKVVTEDELASLQSILVKLLTHFKVVEDVFTLNHFLEILDIMYGSSRSIVNMHILNMATRNGSISDPTSIQLLFEISQNLHDDGDFLNTKDDDNQPARLISHFVHMVDYGTEMERHLAFLVECRGAFSSLNELKETLVHSSNCLAIKALKDAKKHLSFVKSCIAFSEVTLPSISAWVKQLYLYLETAEVALLCGLVSHSDGLIDSAINCLLSLDLMDGSRTSIDVEGILSAIQKLCSHLVMVPATLSQSKLPYHADHGEIPGNDLLFFGDSSYLRELVSFAEYVLQNLVDTVQQEPSQAARGSMALEACNCIASSFMLSNEISQVCSKLIETARLCLSASDKYLQSTITLLDINLLTPMVSPSIT
;
A
#
# COMPACT_ATOMS: atom_id res chain seq x y z
N MET A 1 9.67 27.12 44.60
CA MET A 1 10.05 26.09 45.60
C MET A 1 9.93 26.72 46.98
N SER A 2 9.18 26.09 47.88
CA SER A 2 9.20 26.47 49.29
C SER A 2 10.39 25.82 49.97
N GLN A 3 10.82 26.37 51.10
CA GLN A 3 11.98 25.93 51.89
C GLN A 3 11.89 24.46 52.35
N GLN A 4 10.71 23.85 52.28
CA GLN A 4 10.46 22.42 52.52
C GLN A 4 10.97 21.51 51.40
N ASP A 5 10.95 21.95 50.14
CA ASP A 5 11.43 21.13 49.00
C ASP A 5 12.95 20.89 49.09
N TYR A 6 13.69 21.83 49.70
CA TYR A 6 15.14 21.71 49.94
C TYR A 6 15.49 20.78 51.10
N GLN A 7 14.60 20.58 52.08
CA GLN A 7 14.88 19.73 53.25
C GLN A 7 14.83 18.22 52.93
N LEU A 8 14.23 17.82 51.81
CA LEU A 8 14.23 16.43 51.33
C LEU A 8 15.61 15.94 50.86
N LEU A 9 16.59 16.84 50.68
CA LEU A 9 17.95 16.50 50.24
C LEU A 9 18.86 15.94 51.35
N ASN A 10 18.49 16.04 52.63
CA ASN A 10 19.43 15.90 53.76
C ASN A 10 19.11 14.80 54.78
N VAL A 11 18.30 13.79 54.45
CA VAL A 11 18.03 12.67 55.38
C VAL A 11 18.43 11.33 54.77
N GLU A 12 19.44 10.70 55.39
CA GLU A 12 19.81 9.29 55.19
C GLU A 12 18.68 8.38 55.69
N HIS A 13 17.65 8.23 54.87
CA HIS A 13 16.69 7.13 54.97
C HIS A 13 17.04 6.05 53.95
N SER A 14 16.61 4.81 54.22
CA SER A 14 16.66 3.64 53.33
C SER A 14 16.74 4.02 51.85
N THR A 15 17.69 3.44 51.11
CA THR A 15 17.97 3.72 49.69
C THR A 15 16.72 3.78 48.82
N LYS A 16 15.70 3.00 49.15
CA LYS A 16 14.40 2.94 48.45
C LYS A 16 13.51 4.18 48.69
N ILE A 17 13.54 4.76 49.90
CA ILE A 17 12.80 5.99 50.25
C ILE A 17 13.41 7.19 49.51
N GLN A 18 14.74 7.23 49.39
CA GLN A 18 15.41 8.27 48.62
C GLN A 18 15.02 8.25 47.12
N CYS A 19 14.92 7.07 46.50
CA CYS A 19 14.44 6.97 45.10
C CYS A 19 13.03 7.51 44.92
N LEU A 20 12.11 7.19 45.84
CA LEU A 20 10.74 7.69 45.79
C LEU A 20 10.70 9.23 45.94
N ASN A 21 11.54 9.80 46.80
CA ASN A 21 11.64 11.25 46.96
C ASN A 21 12.15 11.94 45.69
N TYR A 22 13.20 11.40 45.07
CA TYR A 22 13.73 11.96 43.81
C TYR A 22 12.72 11.84 42.66
N ARG A 23 12.01 10.72 42.57
CA ARG A 23 10.93 10.53 41.58
C ARG A 23 9.80 11.55 41.78
N LEU A 24 9.33 11.72 43.02
CA LEU A 24 8.29 12.71 43.35
C LEU A 24 8.74 14.13 43.01
N LEU A 25 10.00 14.47 43.32
CA LEU A 25 10.57 15.77 42.97
C LEU A 25 10.55 16.02 41.45
N GLY A 26 10.87 15.01 40.64
CA GLY A 26 10.79 15.07 39.18
C GLY A 26 9.38 15.42 38.71
N PHE A 27 8.36 14.70 39.18
CA PHE A 27 6.97 15.01 38.83
C PHE A 27 6.53 16.42 39.25
N ARG A 28 6.98 16.90 40.41
CA ARG A 28 6.64 18.25 40.88
C ARG A 28 7.34 19.35 40.09
N LEU A 29 8.53 19.06 39.57
CA LEU A 29 9.27 19.97 38.69
C LEU A 29 8.66 20.01 37.28
N SER A 30 8.14 18.91 36.76
CA SER A 30 7.47 18.89 35.45
C SER A 30 6.12 19.62 35.46
N GLU A 31 5.36 19.55 36.56
CA GLU A 31 4.07 20.26 36.70
C GLU A 31 4.24 21.79 36.81
N ARG A 32 5.37 22.27 37.34
CA ARG A 32 5.58 23.68 37.67
C ARG A 32 6.59 24.33 36.74
N LYS A 33 6.19 25.40 36.05
CA LYS A 33 7.14 26.28 35.32
C LYS A 33 8.15 26.87 36.30
N SER A 34 9.31 26.25 36.36
CA SER A 34 10.43 26.63 37.21
C SER A 34 11.47 27.40 36.38
N ARG A 35 12.31 28.21 37.03
CA ARG A 35 13.38 28.91 36.32
C ARG A 35 14.42 27.90 35.82
N ARG A 36 14.93 28.10 34.60
CA ARG A 36 15.82 27.14 33.90
C ARG A 36 17.08 26.82 34.70
N ASP A 37 17.68 27.82 35.36
CA ASP A 37 18.84 27.67 36.25
C ASP A 37 18.59 26.67 37.40
N ILE A 38 17.40 26.71 38.01
CA ILE A 38 17.02 25.78 39.08
C ILE A 38 16.83 24.38 38.53
N VAL A 39 16.17 24.26 37.36
CA VAL A 39 15.94 22.96 36.70
C VAL A 39 17.27 22.27 36.39
N HIS A 40 18.22 22.99 35.77
CA HIS A 40 19.54 22.45 35.46
C HIS A 40 20.27 21.98 36.73
N ALA A 41 20.31 22.81 37.77
CA ALA A 41 21.00 22.45 39.02
C ALA A 41 20.41 21.21 39.70
N VAL A 42 19.07 21.04 39.66
CA VAL A 42 18.43 19.85 40.21
C VAL A 42 18.72 18.62 39.35
N VAL A 43 18.60 18.73 38.02
CA VAL A 43 18.89 17.62 37.10
C VAL A 43 20.36 17.18 37.22
N ASP A 44 21.31 18.12 37.32
CA ASP A 44 22.72 17.83 37.59
C ASP A 44 22.89 17.01 38.87
N LYS A 45 22.26 17.47 39.96
CA LYS A 45 22.39 16.81 41.26
C LYS A 45 21.79 15.41 41.25
N VAL A 46 20.60 15.25 40.65
CA VAL A 46 19.94 13.95 40.54
C VAL A 46 20.75 13.01 39.66
N THR A 47 21.25 13.48 38.52
CA THR A 47 22.09 12.67 37.62
C THR A 47 23.37 12.19 38.32
N GLN A 48 24.01 13.06 39.11
CA GLN A 48 25.17 12.70 39.93
C GLN A 48 24.82 11.60 40.95
N VAL A 49 23.77 11.78 41.74
CA VAL A 49 23.35 10.81 42.78
C VAL A 49 22.95 9.47 42.15
N MET A 50 22.29 9.49 41.00
CA MET A 50 21.87 8.28 40.31
C MET A 50 23.01 7.54 39.62
N SER A 51 24.11 8.23 39.26
CA SER A 51 25.28 7.62 38.64
C SER A 51 25.96 6.56 39.53
N GLU A 52 25.86 6.70 40.86
CA GLU A 52 26.44 5.81 41.87
C GLU A 52 25.60 4.55 42.13
N ARG A 53 24.34 4.52 41.68
CA ARG A 53 23.43 3.38 41.90
C ARG A 53 23.57 2.32 40.82
N ASN A 54 23.62 1.05 41.20
CA ASN A 54 23.73 -0.07 40.24
C ASN A 54 22.38 -0.68 39.81
N SER A 55 21.31 -0.47 40.58
CA SER A 55 20.00 -1.07 40.29
C SER A 55 19.33 -0.38 39.10
N LEU A 56 18.97 -1.16 38.08
CA LEU A 56 18.24 -0.69 36.90
C LEU A 56 16.84 -0.20 37.26
N ASP A 57 16.05 -0.99 37.99
CA ASP A 57 14.72 -0.60 38.50
C ASP A 57 14.71 0.76 39.25
N GLU A 58 15.65 0.95 40.19
CA GLU A 58 15.76 2.21 40.93
C GLU A 58 16.14 3.37 40.01
N TYR A 59 17.03 3.11 39.05
CA TYR A 59 17.47 4.09 38.07
C TYR A 59 16.31 4.54 37.19
N LEU A 60 15.61 3.59 36.56
CA LEU A 60 14.48 3.82 35.66
C LEU A 60 13.35 4.59 36.33
N LYS A 61 12.95 4.19 37.55
CA LYS A 61 11.89 4.87 38.31
C LYS A 61 12.17 6.35 38.56
N VAL A 62 13.44 6.71 38.75
CA VAL A 62 13.82 8.12 38.94
C VAL A 62 13.91 8.81 37.59
N VAL A 63 14.70 8.30 36.64
CA VAL A 63 14.96 9.02 35.38
C VAL A 63 13.72 9.21 34.52
N ASP A 64 12.77 8.25 34.54
CA ASP A 64 11.48 8.38 33.83
C ASP A 64 10.72 9.67 34.21
N ALA A 65 10.83 10.12 35.47
CA ALA A 65 10.20 11.36 35.93
C ALA A 65 10.93 12.63 35.47
N TYR A 66 12.18 12.52 35.00
CA TYR A 66 13.00 13.66 34.56
C TYR A 66 13.18 13.74 33.04
N VAL A 67 12.89 12.68 32.27
CA VAL A 67 13.03 12.68 30.81
C VAL A 67 12.26 13.83 30.15
N ASP A 68 11.01 14.05 30.53
CA ASP A 68 10.21 15.16 29.97
C ASP A 68 10.84 16.53 30.28
N ILE A 69 11.42 16.69 31.46
CA ILE A 69 12.10 17.93 31.87
C ILE A 69 13.36 18.14 31.03
N VAL A 70 14.17 17.10 30.86
CA VAL A 70 15.39 17.12 30.06
C VAL A 70 15.10 17.48 28.61
N LEU A 71 14.06 16.86 28.03
CA LEU A 71 13.62 17.11 26.65
C LEU A 71 13.08 18.55 26.47
N GLN A 72 12.15 18.98 27.33
CA GLN A 72 11.56 20.33 27.26
C GLN A 72 12.58 21.46 27.44
N ASN A 73 13.70 21.21 28.13
CA ASN A 73 14.77 22.17 28.36
C ASN A 73 15.98 22.01 27.42
N GLN A 74 15.92 21.09 26.44
CA GLN A 74 16.99 20.85 25.46
C GLN A 74 18.34 20.50 26.13
N MET A 75 18.30 19.61 27.11
CA MET A 75 19.48 19.21 27.90
C MET A 75 20.16 17.96 27.31
N ASP A 76 20.68 18.05 26.07
CA ASP A 76 21.17 16.90 25.29
C ASP A 76 22.29 16.10 25.98
N ASN A 77 23.20 16.77 26.70
CA ASN A 77 24.25 16.10 27.47
C ASN A 77 23.68 15.20 28.57
N HIS A 78 22.60 15.66 29.23
CA HIS A 78 21.91 14.88 30.26
C HIS A 78 21.11 13.75 29.66
N LEU A 79 20.48 13.96 28.50
CA LEU A 79 19.81 12.89 27.76
C LEU A 79 20.79 11.77 27.43
N ASN A 80 21.94 12.09 26.85
CA ASN A 80 23.01 11.13 26.56
C ASN A 80 23.49 10.41 27.83
N THR A 81 23.63 11.13 28.94
CA THR A 81 24.02 10.54 30.24
C THR A 81 22.96 9.58 30.77
N ILE A 82 21.68 9.91 30.60
CA ILE A 82 20.55 9.05 30.98
C ILE A 82 20.57 7.78 30.14
N LEU A 83 20.60 7.88 28.81
CA LEU A 83 20.58 6.73 27.90
C LEU A 83 21.81 5.82 28.10
N GLY A 84 23.00 6.40 28.22
CA GLY A 84 24.22 5.63 28.55
C GLY A 84 24.14 4.99 29.93
N GLY A 85 23.48 5.65 30.89
CA GLY A 85 23.19 5.10 32.21
C GLY A 85 22.23 3.90 32.18
N ILE A 86 21.22 3.92 31.29
CA ILE A 86 20.31 2.80 31.05
C ILE A 86 21.07 1.63 30.40
N SER A 87 21.73 1.88 29.26
CA SER A 87 22.47 0.84 28.52
C SER A 87 23.49 0.13 29.42
N LYS A 88 24.30 0.88 30.18
CA LYS A 88 25.28 0.31 31.12
C LYS A 88 24.67 -0.62 32.17
N ARG A 89 23.47 -0.33 32.66
CA ARG A 89 22.81 -1.09 33.74
C ARG A 89 21.96 -2.25 33.23
N ALA A 90 21.49 -2.14 31.99
CA ALA A 90 20.74 -3.19 31.33
C ALA A 90 21.64 -4.23 30.65
N TYR A 91 22.91 -3.90 30.40
CA TYR A 91 23.89 -4.79 29.77
C TYR A 91 23.95 -6.18 30.44
N ASN A 92 23.67 -7.23 29.65
CA ASN A 92 23.65 -8.64 30.07
C ASN A 92 22.72 -8.99 31.24
N LYS A 93 21.70 -8.17 31.51
CA LYS A 93 20.70 -8.44 32.55
C LYS A 93 19.36 -8.81 31.92
N VAL A 94 18.68 -9.80 32.49
CA VAL A 94 17.25 -10.03 32.19
C VAL A 94 16.45 -8.87 32.76
N VAL A 95 15.82 -8.10 31.88
CA VAL A 95 14.96 -6.97 32.24
C VAL A 95 13.62 -7.51 32.75
N THR A 96 13.11 -6.98 33.87
CA THR A 96 11.81 -7.41 34.41
C THR A 96 10.64 -6.67 33.75
N GLU A 97 9.41 -7.15 33.90
CA GLU A 97 8.20 -6.48 33.39
C GLU A 97 8.04 -5.03 33.90
N ASP A 98 8.35 -4.77 35.18
CA ASP A 98 8.32 -3.41 35.75
C ASP A 98 9.39 -2.49 35.12
N GLU A 99 10.56 -3.06 34.82
CA GLU A 99 11.65 -2.37 34.14
C GLU A 99 11.27 -2.08 32.67
N LEU A 100 10.64 -3.05 31.97
CA LEU A 100 10.11 -2.89 30.61
C LEU A 100 9.05 -1.79 30.51
N ALA A 101 8.11 -1.72 31.46
CA ALA A 101 7.09 -0.67 31.50
C ALA A 101 7.72 0.73 31.64
N SER A 102 8.78 0.83 32.44
CA SER A 102 9.52 2.09 32.61
C SER A 102 10.33 2.45 31.34
N LEU A 103 10.98 1.46 30.70
CA LEU A 103 11.68 1.66 29.42
C LEU A 103 10.70 2.09 28.31
N GLN A 104 9.56 1.42 28.20
CA GLN A 104 8.49 1.78 27.27
C GLN A 104 8.06 3.24 27.47
N SER A 105 7.79 3.67 28.71
CA SER A 105 7.45 5.06 29.02
C SER A 105 8.53 6.03 28.54
N ILE A 106 9.80 5.75 28.83
CA ILE A 106 10.93 6.58 28.42
C ILE A 106 11.04 6.68 26.90
N LEU A 107 11.03 5.54 26.18
CA LEU A 107 11.18 5.54 24.73
C LEU A 107 9.99 6.21 24.03
N VAL A 108 8.77 6.01 24.52
CA VAL A 108 7.58 6.68 23.97
C VAL A 108 7.64 8.20 24.19
N LYS A 109 8.16 8.68 25.32
CA LYS A 109 8.39 10.12 25.54
C LYS A 109 9.40 10.70 24.55
N LEU A 110 10.49 9.97 24.25
CA LEU A 110 11.44 10.36 23.21
C LEU A 110 10.74 10.47 21.85
N LEU A 111 10.05 9.42 21.42
CA LEU A 111 9.34 9.37 20.13
C LEU A 111 8.25 10.45 20.01
N THR A 112 7.65 10.87 21.12
CA THR A 112 6.64 11.94 21.14
C THR A 112 7.27 13.34 21.05
N HIS A 113 8.50 13.50 21.54
CA HIS A 113 9.19 14.80 21.57
C HIS A 113 9.86 15.15 20.24
N PHE A 114 10.53 14.17 19.62
CA PHE A 114 11.17 14.37 18.32
C PHE A 114 10.11 14.44 17.21
N LYS A 115 10.46 15.10 16.10
CA LYS A 115 9.54 15.24 14.96
C LYS A 115 9.75 14.16 13.91
N VAL A 116 11.01 13.79 13.70
CA VAL A 116 11.50 12.97 12.59
C VAL A 116 12.19 11.74 13.18
N VAL A 117 11.93 10.54 12.63
CA VAL A 117 12.37 9.28 13.25
C VAL A 117 13.89 9.13 13.19
N GLU A 118 14.50 9.69 12.16
CA GLU A 118 15.93 9.75 11.93
C GLU A 118 16.66 10.42 13.10
N ASP A 119 16.11 11.51 13.65
CA ASP A 119 16.68 12.17 14.84
C ASP A 119 16.76 11.22 16.03
N VAL A 120 15.75 10.36 16.20
CA VAL A 120 15.69 9.36 17.28
C VAL A 120 16.69 8.24 17.04
N PHE A 121 16.83 7.76 15.79
CA PHE A 121 17.83 6.75 15.44
C PHE A 121 19.27 7.23 15.63
N THR A 122 19.52 8.55 15.58
CA THR A 122 20.85 9.10 15.90
C THR A 122 21.15 9.24 17.39
N LEU A 123 20.16 9.03 18.29
CA LEU A 123 20.38 9.11 19.73
C LEU A 123 21.29 7.97 20.21
N ASN A 124 22.31 8.33 21.00
CA ASN A 124 23.22 7.36 21.58
C ASN A 124 22.46 6.32 22.41
N HIS A 125 22.78 5.05 22.20
CA HIS A 125 22.19 3.91 22.90
C HIS A 125 20.68 3.68 22.68
N PHE A 126 19.99 4.45 21.83
CA PHE A 126 18.55 4.23 21.59
C PHE A 126 18.27 2.82 21.04
N LEU A 127 18.97 2.43 19.97
CA LEU A 127 18.82 1.10 19.37
C LEU A 127 19.27 -0.01 20.33
N GLU A 128 20.35 0.20 21.08
CA GLU A 128 20.81 -0.75 22.12
C GLU A 128 19.73 -0.99 23.19
N ILE A 129 19.02 0.06 23.61
CA ILE A 129 17.93 -0.02 24.58
C ILE A 129 16.68 -0.66 23.95
N LEU A 130 16.41 -0.39 22.68
CA LEU A 130 15.31 -1.06 21.97
C LEU A 130 15.56 -2.57 21.87
N ASP A 131 16.80 -2.98 21.58
CA ASP A 131 17.19 -4.37 21.37
C ASP A 131 17.03 -5.26 22.60
N ILE A 132 17.18 -4.70 23.81
CA ILE A 132 16.98 -5.44 25.07
C ILE A 132 15.49 -5.59 25.45
N MET A 133 14.58 -4.82 24.84
CA MET A 133 13.15 -4.92 25.12
C MET A 133 12.55 -6.14 24.42
N TYR A 134 11.45 -6.68 24.95
CA TYR A 134 10.72 -7.78 24.35
C TYR A 134 9.22 -7.72 24.70
N GLY A 135 8.41 -8.56 24.04
CA GLY A 135 6.98 -8.70 24.30
C GLY A 135 6.18 -7.42 24.05
N SER A 136 5.05 -7.28 24.76
CA SER A 136 4.11 -6.17 24.55
C SER A 136 4.74 -4.78 24.63
N SER A 137 5.71 -4.58 25.53
CA SER A 137 6.41 -3.30 25.67
C SER A 137 7.27 -2.96 24.45
N ARG A 138 8.01 -3.93 23.88
CA ARG A 138 8.76 -3.73 22.62
C ARG A 138 7.80 -3.45 21.48
N SER A 139 6.75 -4.25 21.36
CA SER A 139 5.71 -4.09 20.33
C SER A 139 5.06 -2.69 20.36
N ILE A 140 4.73 -2.16 21.55
CA ILE A 140 4.18 -0.80 21.70
C ILE A 140 5.19 0.24 21.19
N VAL A 141 6.46 0.15 21.57
CA VAL A 141 7.49 1.07 21.10
C VAL A 141 7.66 0.98 19.58
N ASN A 142 7.71 -0.23 19.01
CA ASN A 142 7.80 -0.46 17.56
C ASN A 142 6.63 0.18 16.81
N MET A 143 5.40 0.02 17.30
CA MET A 143 4.23 0.69 16.72
C MET A 143 4.35 2.22 16.79
N HIS A 144 4.90 2.79 17.87
CA HIS A 144 5.15 4.23 17.96
C HIS A 144 6.23 4.70 16.97
N ILE A 145 7.28 3.90 16.76
CA ILE A 145 8.33 4.19 15.76
C ILE A 145 7.74 4.19 14.35
N LEU A 146 6.96 3.17 13.97
CA LEU A 146 6.31 3.10 12.66
C LEU A 146 5.35 4.27 12.44
N ASN A 147 4.49 4.57 13.42
CA ASN A 147 3.61 5.73 13.38
C ASN A 147 4.37 7.05 13.21
N MET A 148 5.52 7.19 13.87
CA MET A 148 6.34 8.40 13.74
C MET A 148 6.95 8.50 12.34
N ALA A 149 7.50 7.41 11.82
CA ALA A 149 8.14 7.35 10.52
C ALA A 149 7.17 7.67 9.37
N THR A 150 5.93 7.19 9.44
CA THR A 150 4.95 7.37 8.35
C THR A 150 4.20 8.71 8.38
N ARG A 151 4.43 9.56 9.39
CA ARG A 151 3.73 10.86 9.52
C ARG A 151 4.24 11.94 8.57
N ASN A 152 5.50 11.88 8.16
CA ASN A 152 6.21 13.02 7.56
C ASN A 152 6.47 12.87 6.05
N GLY A 153 5.52 12.32 5.30
CA GLY A 153 5.69 12.09 3.86
C GLY A 153 6.49 10.82 3.58
N SER A 154 7.06 10.72 2.37
CA SER A 154 7.74 9.52 1.89
C SER A 154 9.05 9.24 2.65
N ILE A 155 9.33 7.97 2.89
CA ILE A 155 10.55 7.48 3.55
C ILE A 155 11.53 7.08 2.46
N SER A 156 12.63 7.83 2.34
CA SER A 156 13.61 7.64 1.26
C SER A 156 15.04 7.35 1.74
N ASP A 157 15.33 7.57 3.03
CA ASP A 157 16.64 7.27 3.59
C ASP A 157 16.85 5.75 3.72
N PRO A 158 17.85 5.15 3.05
CA PRO A 158 17.98 3.70 3.04
C PRO A 158 18.31 3.06 4.39
N THR A 159 19.02 3.77 5.26
CA THR A 159 19.32 3.28 6.61
C THR A 159 18.05 3.22 7.45
N SER A 160 17.20 4.24 7.34
CA SER A 160 15.90 4.30 8.00
C SER A 160 14.96 3.23 7.47
N ILE A 161 14.91 3.00 6.15
CA ILE A 161 14.11 1.92 5.55
C ILE A 161 14.53 0.56 6.12
N GLN A 162 15.83 0.28 6.20
CA GLN A 162 16.34 -0.98 6.74
C GLN A 162 15.97 -1.17 8.23
N LEU A 163 16.17 -0.15 9.06
CA LEU A 163 15.82 -0.21 10.48
C LEU A 163 14.32 -0.40 10.69
N LEU A 164 13.48 0.31 9.92
CA LEU A 164 12.03 0.20 10.00
C LEU A 164 11.54 -1.17 9.50
N PHE A 165 12.24 -1.78 8.54
CA PHE A 165 11.97 -3.14 8.09
C PHE A 165 12.26 -4.16 9.20
N GLU A 166 13.42 -4.07 9.87
CA GLU A 166 13.78 -4.94 11.00
C GLU A 166 12.81 -4.79 12.19
N ILE A 167 12.39 -3.56 12.48
CA ILE A 167 11.36 -3.26 13.49
C ILE A 167 10.01 -3.88 13.11
N SER A 168 9.64 -3.81 11.83
CA SER A 168 8.40 -4.38 11.29
C SER A 168 8.43 -5.91 11.35
N GLN A 169 9.57 -6.54 11.07
CA GLN A 169 9.76 -7.99 11.23
C GLN A 169 9.60 -8.43 12.68
N ASN A 170 10.26 -7.74 13.61
CA ASN A 170 10.10 -8.00 15.05
C ASN A 170 8.63 -7.91 15.47
N LEU A 171 7.91 -6.89 15.01
CA LEU A 171 6.50 -6.69 15.34
C LEU A 171 5.60 -7.79 14.75
N HIS A 172 5.96 -8.32 13.58
CA HIS A 172 5.24 -9.41 12.93
C HIS A 172 5.49 -10.76 13.61
N ASP A 173 6.74 -11.03 13.99
CA ASP A 173 7.17 -12.27 14.65
C ASP A 173 6.63 -12.40 16.09
N ASP A 174 6.41 -11.28 16.78
CA ASP A 174 5.91 -11.26 18.16
C ASP A 174 4.52 -11.92 18.33
N GLY A 175 3.76 -12.16 17.24
CA GLY A 175 2.65 -13.11 17.13
C GLY A 175 1.39 -12.88 17.98
N ASP A 176 1.50 -12.17 19.11
CA ASP A 176 0.46 -11.99 20.13
C ASP A 176 -0.73 -11.16 19.62
N PHE A 177 -0.56 -10.41 18.53
CA PHE A 177 -1.59 -9.52 17.97
C PHE A 177 -2.41 -10.13 16.82
N LEU A 178 -2.00 -11.29 16.27
CA LEU A 178 -2.73 -11.93 15.16
C LEU A 178 -4.01 -12.65 15.61
N ASN A 179 -4.29 -12.71 16.93
CA ASN A 179 -5.41 -13.45 17.51
C ASN A 179 -6.65 -12.61 17.84
N THR A 180 -6.63 -11.29 17.65
CA THR A 180 -7.82 -10.45 17.85
C THR A 180 -8.52 -10.21 16.52
N LYS A 181 -9.68 -10.87 16.36
CA LYS A 181 -10.64 -10.75 15.24
C LYS A 181 -10.51 -9.44 14.44
N ASP A 182 -9.99 -9.58 13.21
CA ASP A 182 -9.89 -8.72 12.00
C ASP A 182 -10.10 -7.18 12.03
N ASP A 183 -10.80 -6.56 12.98
CA ASP A 183 -11.05 -5.10 12.94
C ASP A 183 -9.96 -4.26 13.64
N ASP A 184 -9.06 -4.88 14.42
CA ASP A 184 -8.05 -4.19 15.25
C ASP A 184 -6.62 -4.72 15.07
N ASN A 185 -6.27 -5.30 13.91
CA ASN A 185 -4.87 -5.66 13.63
C ASN A 185 -4.03 -4.41 13.26
N GLN A 186 -3.87 -3.51 14.25
CA GLN A 186 -3.08 -2.28 14.14
C GLN A 186 -1.65 -2.54 13.63
N PRO A 187 -0.92 -3.59 14.08
CA PRO A 187 0.39 -3.91 13.53
C PRO A 187 0.40 -4.12 12.01
N ALA A 188 -0.53 -4.91 11.47
CA ALA A 188 -0.61 -5.17 10.04
C ALA A 188 -0.86 -3.90 9.22
N ARG A 189 -1.72 -3.01 9.72
CA ARG A 189 -2.00 -1.71 9.10
C ARG A 189 -0.77 -0.80 9.11
N LEU A 190 -0.05 -0.73 10.23
CA LEU A 190 1.17 0.07 10.34
C LEU A 190 2.29 -0.43 9.43
N ILE A 191 2.48 -1.75 9.35
CA ILE A 191 3.46 -2.38 8.44
C ILE A 191 3.06 -2.09 6.99
N SER A 192 1.79 -2.28 6.62
CA SER A 192 1.31 -1.97 5.27
C SER A 192 1.48 -0.50 4.92
N HIS A 193 1.19 0.40 5.86
CA HIS A 193 1.37 1.83 5.67
C HIS A 193 2.85 2.21 5.56
N PHE A 194 3.74 1.64 6.38
CA PHE A 194 5.20 1.81 6.23
C PHE A 194 5.65 1.44 4.82
N VAL A 195 5.32 0.25 4.34
CA VAL A 195 5.72 -0.21 3.00
C VAL A 195 5.17 0.72 1.91
N HIS A 196 3.93 1.20 2.05
CA HIS A 196 3.35 2.18 1.14
C HIS A 196 4.11 3.52 1.10
N MET A 197 4.66 3.96 2.23
CA MET A 197 5.35 5.25 2.34
C MET A 197 6.80 5.21 1.86
N VAL A 198 7.38 4.03 1.61
CA VAL A 198 8.76 3.91 1.12
C VAL A 198 8.87 4.40 -0.32
N ASP A 199 9.83 5.28 -0.60
CA ASP A 199 10.15 5.74 -1.95
C ASP A 199 11.66 5.82 -2.17
N TYR A 200 12.19 4.89 -2.97
CA TYR A 200 13.58 4.87 -3.43
C TYR A 200 13.87 5.86 -4.58
N GLY A 201 12.92 6.71 -4.96
CA GLY A 201 13.11 7.75 -5.97
C GLY A 201 13.39 7.15 -7.35
N THR A 202 14.60 7.40 -7.88
CA THR A 202 15.03 6.89 -9.20
C THR A 202 15.55 5.46 -9.16
N GLU A 203 15.87 4.90 -7.99
CA GLU A 203 16.38 3.53 -7.83
C GLU A 203 15.25 2.48 -7.90
N MET A 204 14.57 2.38 -9.05
CA MET A 204 13.37 1.54 -9.21
C MET A 204 13.64 0.04 -8.97
N GLU A 205 14.81 -0.47 -9.38
CA GLU A 205 15.21 -1.87 -9.12
C GLU A 205 15.34 -2.16 -7.63
N ARG A 206 15.87 -1.20 -6.86
CA ARG A 206 16.00 -1.31 -5.41
C ARG A 206 14.63 -1.28 -4.73
N HIS A 207 13.71 -0.45 -5.23
CA HIS A 207 12.33 -0.45 -4.76
C HIS A 207 11.69 -1.83 -5.00
N LEU A 208 11.79 -2.39 -6.22
CA LEU A 208 11.21 -3.70 -6.50
C LEU A 208 11.84 -4.80 -5.62
N ALA A 209 13.16 -4.77 -5.40
CA ALA A 209 13.84 -5.70 -4.50
C ALA A 209 13.29 -5.62 -3.06
N PHE A 210 13.05 -4.41 -2.56
CA PHE A 210 12.40 -4.19 -1.27
C PHE A 210 10.99 -4.79 -1.23
N LEU A 211 10.16 -4.61 -2.26
CA LEU A 211 8.82 -5.23 -2.32
C LEU A 211 8.89 -6.77 -2.31
N VAL A 212 9.89 -7.36 -2.98
CA VAL A 212 10.15 -8.80 -2.95
C VAL A 212 10.50 -9.27 -1.54
N GLU A 213 11.35 -8.52 -0.84
CA GLU A 213 11.72 -8.80 0.55
C GLU A 213 10.50 -8.72 1.49
N CYS A 214 9.69 -7.66 1.36
CA CYS A 214 8.44 -7.51 2.09
C CYS A 214 7.47 -8.67 1.85
N ARG A 215 7.30 -9.12 0.61
CA ARG A 215 6.45 -10.27 0.27
C ARG A 215 6.91 -11.55 0.99
N GLY A 216 8.23 -11.75 1.07
CA GLY A 216 8.84 -12.90 1.75
C GLY A 216 8.67 -12.83 3.27
N ALA A 217 9.00 -11.69 3.88
CA ALA A 217 8.94 -11.50 5.32
C ALA A 217 7.51 -11.51 5.88
N PHE A 218 6.55 -10.90 5.17
CA PHE A 218 5.21 -10.62 5.69
C PHE A 218 4.10 -11.41 4.99
N SER A 219 4.39 -12.65 4.58
CA SER A 219 3.49 -13.47 3.76
C SER A 219 2.07 -13.70 4.32
N SER A 220 1.89 -13.60 5.64
CA SER A 220 0.58 -13.75 6.30
C SER A 220 -0.29 -12.50 6.28
N LEU A 221 0.25 -11.32 5.96
CA LEU A 221 -0.47 -10.05 5.96
C LEU A 221 -1.23 -9.84 4.64
N ASN A 222 -2.55 -10.03 4.65
CA ASN A 222 -3.37 -9.93 3.43
C ASN A 222 -3.46 -8.48 2.89
N GLU A 223 -3.59 -7.50 3.77
CA GLU A 223 -3.68 -6.07 3.40
C GLU A 223 -2.37 -5.57 2.78
N LEU A 224 -1.23 -6.10 3.24
CA LEU A 224 0.06 -5.78 2.67
C LEU A 224 0.17 -6.28 1.22
N LYS A 225 -0.34 -7.47 0.89
CA LYS A 225 -0.27 -8.01 -0.48
C LYS A 225 -0.91 -7.09 -1.52
N GLU A 226 -2.03 -6.46 -1.17
CA GLU A 226 -2.67 -5.43 -1.99
C GLU A 226 -1.74 -4.22 -2.19
N THR A 227 -1.15 -3.72 -1.10
CA THR A 227 -0.17 -2.62 -1.15
C THR A 227 1.04 -2.95 -2.04
N LEU A 228 1.55 -4.19 -1.97
CA LEU A 228 2.68 -4.65 -2.77
C LEU A 228 2.35 -4.67 -4.27
N VAL A 229 1.17 -5.18 -4.65
CA VAL A 229 0.72 -5.22 -6.06
C VAL A 229 0.56 -3.80 -6.61
N HIS A 230 -0.14 -2.91 -5.89
CA HIS A 230 -0.28 -1.52 -6.33
C HIS A 230 1.07 -0.81 -6.46
N SER A 231 1.98 -1.02 -5.52
CA SER A 231 3.32 -0.41 -5.56
C SER A 231 4.12 -0.93 -6.77
N SER A 232 4.06 -2.23 -7.07
CA SER A 232 4.69 -2.82 -8.25
C SER A 232 4.10 -2.29 -9.56
N ASN A 233 2.77 -2.19 -9.64
CA ASN A 233 2.06 -1.62 -10.79
C ASN A 233 2.44 -0.15 -11.02
N CYS A 234 2.54 0.64 -9.94
CA CYS A 234 3.04 2.02 -10.00
C CYS A 234 4.49 2.10 -10.49
N LEU A 235 5.37 1.19 -10.05
CA LEU A 235 6.76 1.12 -10.55
C LEU A 235 6.82 0.80 -12.05
N ALA A 236 5.98 -0.11 -12.54
CA ALA A 236 5.88 -0.42 -13.97
C ALA A 236 5.47 0.83 -14.79
N ILE A 237 4.44 1.56 -14.33
CA ILE A 237 4.00 2.80 -14.99
C ILE A 237 5.07 3.91 -14.91
N LYS A 238 5.79 4.02 -13.79
CA LYS A 238 6.89 4.98 -13.64
C LYS A 238 8.02 4.68 -14.62
N ALA A 239 8.39 3.40 -14.76
CA ALA A 239 9.40 2.95 -15.71
C ALA A 239 8.97 3.13 -17.17
N LEU A 240 7.68 2.98 -17.48
CA LEU A 240 7.13 3.25 -18.81
C LEU A 240 7.23 4.73 -19.19
N LYS A 241 7.06 5.64 -18.22
CA LYS A 241 7.17 7.09 -18.41
C LYS A 241 8.61 7.59 -18.53
N ASP A 242 9.57 6.85 -17.97
CA ASP A 242 10.98 7.18 -18.13
C ASP A 242 11.41 6.94 -19.59
N ALA A 243 12.12 7.89 -20.20
CA ALA A 243 12.51 7.84 -21.61
C ALA A 243 13.42 6.65 -21.93
N LYS A 244 14.04 6.06 -20.89
CA LYS A 244 14.77 4.80 -20.96
C LYS A 244 13.77 3.66 -20.77
N LYS A 245 13.30 3.09 -21.87
CA LYS A 245 12.39 1.94 -21.86
C LYS A 245 13.05 0.72 -21.19
N HIS A 246 12.82 0.54 -19.90
CA HIS A 246 13.31 -0.62 -19.14
C HIS A 246 12.30 -1.78 -19.25
N LEU A 247 12.12 -2.34 -20.45
CA LEU A 247 11.13 -3.41 -20.69
C LEU A 247 11.37 -4.64 -19.79
N SER A 248 12.63 -5.01 -19.53
CA SER A 248 12.99 -6.09 -18.62
C SER A 248 12.50 -5.83 -17.20
N PHE A 249 12.71 -4.61 -16.69
CA PHE A 249 12.24 -4.20 -15.36
C PHE A 249 10.72 -4.21 -15.27
N VAL A 250 10.03 -3.69 -16.29
CA VAL A 250 8.57 -3.71 -16.36
C VAL A 250 8.04 -5.15 -16.33
N LYS A 251 8.66 -6.08 -17.06
CA LYS A 251 8.34 -7.51 -16.98
C LYS A 251 8.54 -8.05 -15.55
N SER A 252 9.61 -7.65 -14.86
CA SER A 252 9.84 -8.05 -13.46
C SER A 252 8.75 -7.53 -12.52
N CYS A 253 8.27 -6.29 -12.69
CA CYS A 253 7.16 -5.74 -11.91
C CYS A 253 5.86 -6.53 -12.14
N ILE A 254 5.51 -6.80 -13.40
CA ILE A 254 4.30 -7.57 -13.73
C ILE A 254 4.39 -9.00 -13.20
N ALA A 255 5.54 -9.67 -13.39
CA ALA A 255 5.75 -11.02 -12.87
C ALA A 255 5.66 -11.07 -11.34
N PHE A 256 6.17 -10.06 -10.64
CA PHE A 256 6.00 -9.93 -9.19
C PHE A 256 4.52 -9.81 -8.78
N SER A 257 3.73 -9.01 -9.50
CA SER A 257 2.29 -8.89 -9.29
C SER A 257 1.59 -10.23 -9.55
N GLU A 258 1.87 -10.89 -10.67
CA GLU A 258 1.30 -12.21 -11.07
C GLU A 258 1.52 -13.29 -10.01
N VAL A 259 2.70 -13.38 -9.39
CA VAL A 259 2.96 -14.38 -8.33
C VAL A 259 2.37 -13.99 -6.97
N THR A 260 1.96 -12.74 -6.79
CA THR A 260 1.41 -12.23 -5.52
C THR A 260 -0.11 -12.29 -5.50
N LEU A 261 -0.76 -11.97 -6.62
CA LEU A 261 -2.21 -11.92 -6.78
C LEU A 261 -2.96 -13.19 -6.31
N PRO A 262 -2.52 -14.43 -6.63
CA PRO A 262 -3.22 -15.65 -6.19
C PRO A 262 -3.28 -15.80 -4.67
N SER A 263 -2.39 -15.14 -3.93
CA SER A 263 -2.30 -15.24 -2.47
C SER A 263 -3.21 -14.25 -1.71
N ILE A 264 -3.94 -13.39 -2.43
CA ILE A 264 -4.88 -12.43 -1.86
C ILE A 264 -6.22 -13.13 -1.59
N SER A 265 -6.67 -13.12 -0.33
CA SER A 265 -7.89 -13.83 0.10
C SER A 265 -9.18 -13.08 -0.20
N ALA A 266 -9.14 -11.74 -0.21
CA ALA A 266 -10.31 -10.91 -0.49
C ALA A 266 -10.61 -10.93 -1.98
N TRP A 267 -11.53 -11.79 -2.41
CA TRP A 267 -11.79 -12.08 -3.81
C TRP A 267 -12.16 -10.85 -4.64
N VAL A 268 -12.98 -9.91 -4.12
CA VAL A 268 -13.38 -8.70 -4.87
C VAL A 268 -12.13 -7.89 -5.20
N LYS A 269 -11.28 -7.68 -4.19
CA LYS A 269 -10.00 -6.97 -4.35
C LYS A 269 -9.07 -7.74 -5.29
N GLN A 270 -8.99 -9.05 -5.15
CA GLN A 270 -8.19 -9.90 -6.02
C GLN A 270 -8.61 -9.75 -7.50
N LEU A 271 -9.91 -9.79 -7.80
CA LEU A 271 -10.46 -9.58 -9.13
C LEU A 271 -10.08 -8.19 -9.69
N TYR A 272 -10.27 -7.14 -8.89
CA TYR A 272 -9.88 -5.78 -9.28
C TYR A 272 -8.39 -5.66 -9.56
N LEU A 273 -7.55 -6.25 -8.72
CA LEU A 273 -6.10 -6.19 -8.86
C LEU A 273 -5.61 -7.01 -10.07
N TYR A 274 -6.26 -8.13 -10.42
CA TYR A 274 -5.98 -8.82 -11.69
C TYR A 274 -6.26 -7.91 -12.89
N LEU A 275 -7.44 -7.26 -12.91
CA LEU A 275 -7.83 -6.36 -14.00
C LEU A 275 -6.93 -5.12 -14.08
N GLU A 276 -6.60 -4.50 -12.94
CA GLU A 276 -5.67 -3.36 -12.89
C GLU A 276 -4.27 -3.77 -13.39
N THR A 277 -3.77 -4.92 -12.96
CA THR A 277 -2.46 -5.41 -13.39
C THR A 277 -2.47 -5.76 -14.89
N ALA A 278 -3.58 -6.30 -15.40
CA ALA A 278 -3.76 -6.56 -16.84
C ALA A 278 -3.72 -5.26 -17.65
N GLU A 279 -4.39 -4.20 -17.17
CA GLU A 279 -4.36 -2.88 -17.80
C GLU A 279 -2.93 -2.32 -17.84
N VAL A 280 -2.20 -2.38 -16.73
CA VAL A 280 -0.80 -1.94 -16.66
C VAL A 280 0.08 -2.76 -17.60
N ALA A 281 -0.10 -4.08 -17.66
CA ALA A 281 0.61 -4.95 -18.58
C ALA A 281 0.32 -4.57 -20.04
N LEU A 282 -0.94 -4.31 -20.39
CA LEU A 282 -1.34 -3.88 -21.74
C LEU A 282 -0.74 -2.52 -22.11
N LEU A 283 -0.77 -1.54 -21.20
CA LEU A 283 -0.16 -0.22 -21.39
C LEU A 283 1.35 -0.29 -21.59
N CYS A 284 2.00 -1.20 -20.85
CA CYS A 284 3.43 -1.48 -20.96
C CYS A 284 3.81 -2.35 -22.17
N GLY A 285 2.80 -2.95 -22.76
CA GLY A 285 2.91 -3.69 -23.98
C GLY A 285 3.16 -5.18 -23.89
N LEU A 286 2.85 -5.74 -22.73
CA LEU A 286 3.01 -7.13 -22.36
C LEU A 286 1.69 -7.88 -22.58
N VAL A 287 1.29 -8.03 -23.85
CA VAL A 287 -0.03 -8.55 -24.20
C VAL A 287 -0.25 -9.98 -23.69
N SER A 288 0.78 -10.84 -23.73
CA SER A 288 0.68 -12.21 -23.20
C SER A 288 0.45 -12.26 -21.67
N HIS A 289 1.04 -11.32 -20.93
CA HIS A 289 0.81 -11.20 -19.48
C HIS A 289 -0.61 -10.68 -19.22
N SER A 290 -1.05 -9.66 -19.98
CA SER A 290 -2.43 -9.17 -19.90
C SER A 290 -3.45 -10.28 -20.14
N ASP A 291 -3.23 -11.13 -21.13
CA ASP A 291 -4.11 -12.26 -21.45
C ASP A 291 -4.20 -13.26 -20.28
N GLY A 292 -3.05 -13.70 -19.74
CA GLY A 292 -3.02 -14.60 -18.59
C GLY A 292 -3.64 -14.02 -17.31
N LEU A 293 -3.49 -12.70 -17.10
CA LEU A 293 -4.12 -11.99 -15.98
C LEU A 293 -5.65 -11.89 -16.14
N ILE A 294 -6.15 -11.70 -17.37
CA ILE A 294 -7.58 -11.70 -17.67
C ILE A 294 -8.16 -13.12 -17.49
N ASP A 295 -7.48 -14.15 -17.95
CA ASP A 295 -7.90 -15.54 -17.70
C ASP A 295 -7.97 -15.83 -16.19
N SER A 296 -6.97 -15.37 -15.43
CA SER A 296 -6.98 -15.46 -13.96
C SER A 296 -8.14 -14.68 -13.32
N ALA A 297 -8.48 -13.50 -13.85
CA ALA A 297 -9.63 -12.71 -13.42
C ALA A 297 -10.96 -13.45 -13.69
N ILE A 298 -11.10 -14.08 -14.86
CA ILE A 298 -12.27 -14.88 -15.22
C ILE A 298 -12.39 -16.09 -14.28
N ASN A 299 -11.30 -16.81 -14.04
CA ASN A 299 -11.29 -17.95 -13.12
C ASN A 299 -11.62 -17.53 -11.67
N CYS A 300 -11.17 -16.35 -11.25
CA CYS A 300 -11.54 -15.74 -9.97
C CYS A 300 -13.05 -15.47 -9.90
N LEU A 301 -13.64 -14.91 -10.97
CA LEU A 301 -15.09 -14.65 -11.07
C LEU A 301 -15.92 -15.95 -11.09
N LEU A 302 -15.51 -16.96 -11.85
CA LEU A 302 -16.21 -18.25 -11.95
C LEU A 302 -16.21 -19.03 -10.62
N SER A 303 -15.22 -18.79 -9.77
CA SER A 303 -15.16 -19.39 -8.44
C SER A 303 -16.25 -18.86 -7.48
N LEU A 304 -16.94 -17.77 -7.83
CA LEU A 304 -18.04 -17.19 -7.04
C LEU A 304 -19.28 -18.07 -7.00
N ASP A 305 -19.61 -18.74 -8.10
CA ASP A 305 -20.81 -19.58 -8.23
C ASP A 305 -20.76 -20.82 -7.31
N LEU A 306 -19.59 -21.16 -6.77
CA LEU A 306 -19.38 -22.35 -5.94
C LEU A 306 -19.42 -22.08 -4.43
N MET A 307 -19.34 -20.82 -3.98
CA MET A 307 -19.02 -20.51 -2.59
C MET A 307 -20.13 -19.85 -1.76
N ASP A 308 -21.27 -19.44 -2.34
CA ASP A 308 -22.24 -18.63 -1.58
C ASP A 308 -23.54 -19.36 -1.17
N GLY A 309 -23.45 -20.05 -0.03
CA GLY A 309 -24.60 -20.39 0.83
C GLY A 309 -24.79 -19.42 2.00
N SER A 310 -23.97 -18.38 2.13
CA SER A 310 -23.98 -17.45 3.27
C SER A 310 -23.96 -16.00 2.80
N ARG A 311 -25.18 -15.48 2.61
CA ARG A 311 -25.52 -14.06 2.41
C ARG A 311 -24.69 -13.13 3.30
N THR A 312 -23.52 -12.73 2.84
CA THR A 312 -22.95 -11.43 3.19
C THR A 312 -23.57 -10.43 2.22
N SER A 313 -23.78 -9.18 2.60
CA SER A 313 -24.24 -8.15 1.66
C SER A 313 -23.21 -8.01 0.54
N ILE A 314 -23.42 -8.75 -0.54
CA ILE A 314 -22.58 -8.73 -1.73
C ILE A 314 -22.52 -7.26 -2.17
N ASP A 315 -21.32 -6.72 -2.32
CA ASP A 315 -21.11 -5.39 -2.89
C ASP A 315 -21.48 -5.44 -4.38
N VAL A 316 -22.78 -5.39 -4.66
CA VAL A 316 -23.34 -5.52 -6.01
C VAL A 316 -22.75 -4.47 -6.95
N GLU A 317 -22.47 -3.27 -6.42
CA GLU A 317 -21.86 -2.18 -7.19
C GLU A 317 -20.39 -2.48 -7.51
N GLY A 318 -19.63 -2.97 -6.53
CA GLY A 318 -18.27 -3.46 -6.72
C GLY A 318 -18.19 -4.62 -7.72
N ILE A 319 -19.13 -5.55 -7.71
CA ILE A 319 -19.18 -6.64 -8.71
C ILE A 319 -19.50 -6.10 -10.09
N LEU A 320 -20.53 -5.25 -10.19
CA LEU A 320 -20.96 -4.69 -11.46
C LEU A 320 -19.83 -3.93 -12.14
N SER A 321 -19.10 -3.09 -11.38
CA SER A 321 -17.96 -2.36 -11.93
C SER A 321 -16.80 -3.29 -12.33
N ALA A 322 -16.54 -4.38 -11.58
CA ALA A 322 -15.53 -5.37 -11.96
C ALA A 322 -15.91 -6.11 -13.25
N ILE A 323 -17.18 -6.49 -13.41
CA ILE A 323 -17.70 -7.13 -14.63
C ILE A 323 -17.60 -6.16 -15.82
N GLN A 324 -17.99 -4.89 -15.65
CA GLN A 324 -17.87 -3.88 -16.70
C GLN A 324 -16.41 -3.68 -17.13
N LYS A 325 -15.48 -3.63 -16.17
CA LYS A 325 -14.05 -3.57 -16.46
C LYS A 325 -13.57 -4.81 -17.22
N LEU A 326 -13.98 -6.01 -16.81
CA LEU A 326 -13.64 -7.26 -17.50
C LEU A 326 -14.16 -7.26 -18.94
N CYS A 327 -15.43 -6.90 -19.16
CA CYS A 327 -16.00 -6.79 -20.49
C CYS A 327 -15.23 -5.79 -21.38
N SER A 328 -14.80 -4.67 -20.80
CA SER A 328 -13.97 -3.68 -21.52
C SER A 328 -12.63 -4.28 -21.95
N HIS A 329 -11.99 -5.08 -21.08
CA HIS A 329 -10.74 -5.76 -21.40
C HIS A 329 -10.91 -6.85 -22.48
N LEU A 330 -12.00 -7.62 -22.42
CA LEU A 330 -12.35 -8.63 -23.43
C LEU A 330 -12.59 -8.03 -24.82
N VAL A 331 -12.92 -6.73 -24.89
CA VAL A 331 -13.02 -5.97 -26.14
C VAL A 331 -11.66 -5.40 -26.55
N MET A 332 -10.95 -4.77 -25.61
CA MET A 332 -9.70 -4.04 -25.88
C MET A 332 -8.51 -4.95 -26.23
N VAL A 333 -8.38 -6.12 -25.62
CA VAL A 333 -7.26 -7.04 -25.90
C VAL A 333 -7.34 -7.58 -27.33
N PRO A 334 -8.48 -8.12 -27.81
CA PRO A 334 -8.62 -8.51 -29.21
C PRO A 334 -8.47 -7.34 -30.17
N ALA A 335 -9.04 -6.17 -29.85
CA ALA A 335 -8.87 -4.97 -30.66
C ALA A 335 -7.38 -4.61 -30.81
N THR A 336 -6.60 -4.70 -29.74
CA THR A 336 -5.14 -4.46 -29.75
C THR A 336 -4.40 -5.51 -30.59
N LEU A 337 -4.72 -6.79 -30.39
CA LEU A 337 -4.13 -7.91 -31.14
C LEU A 337 -4.44 -7.87 -32.65
N SER A 338 -5.55 -7.23 -33.03
CA SER A 338 -5.97 -7.08 -34.44
C SER A 338 -5.23 -5.95 -35.19
N GLN A 339 -4.48 -5.10 -34.46
CA GLN A 339 -3.80 -3.96 -35.08
C GLN A 339 -2.63 -4.42 -35.95
N SER A 340 -2.56 -3.89 -37.17
CA SER A 340 -1.44 -4.12 -38.11
C SER A 340 -0.07 -3.63 -37.60
N LYS A 341 -0.07 -2.82 -36.54
CA LYS A 341 1.09 -2.38 -35.79
C LYS A 341 0.64 -2.15 -34.36
N LEU A 342 1.19 -2.88 -33.40
CA LEU A 342 0.85 -2.71 -31.99
C LEU A 342 1.16 -1.27 -31.53
N PRO A 343 0.44 -0.72 -30.53
CA PRO A 343 0.56 0.69 -30.11
C PRO A 343 1.95 1.16 -29.65
N TYR A 344 2.97 0.30 -29.62
CA TYR A 344 4.34 0.63 -29.22
C TYR A 344 5.35 -0.32 -29.87
N HIS A 345 6.57 0.18 -30.05
CA HIS A 345 7.74 -0.62 -30.43
C HIS A 345 8.18 -1.47 -29.23
N ALA A 346 7.66 -2.69 -29.11
CA ALA A 346 8.30 -3.71 -28.29
C ALA A 346 9.70 -3.94 -28.87
N ASP A 347 10.75 -3.56 -28.15
CA ASP A 347 12.12 -3.70 -28.67
C ASP A 347 12.45 -5.20 -28.74
N HIS A 348 12.65 -5.70 -29.96
CA HIS A 348 12.54 -7.11 -30.36
C HIS A 348 13.86 -7.91 -30.21
N GLY A 349 14.63 -7.64 -29.16
CA GLY A 349 16.02 -8.12 -29.09
C GLY A 349 16.23 -9.61 -28.83
N GLU A 350 15.46 -10.24 -27.92
CA GLU A 350 15.99 -11.46 -27.28
C GLU A 350 15.03 -12.67 -27.19
N ILE A 351 13.70 -12.50 -27.22
CA ILE A 351 12.74 -13.62 -27.27
C ILE A 351 11.48 -13.20 -28.06
N PRO A 352 11.11 -13.89 -29.16
CA PRO A 352 9.82 -13.71 -29.83
C PRO A 352 8.67 -14.04 -28.89
N GLY A 353 7.80 -13.08 -28.59
CA GLY A 353 6.51 -13.37 -27.97
C GLY A 353 5.56 -14.02 -28.99
N ASN A 354 4.43 -14.57 -28.52
CA ASN A 354 3.40 -15.13 -29.42
C ASN A 354 2.85 -14.06 -30.39
N ASP A 355 2.84 -12.80 -29.95
CA ASP A 355 2.59 -11.58 -30.72
C ASP A 355 3.66 -11.26 -31.77
N LEU A 356 4.78 -11.99 -31.84
CA LEU A 356 5.78 -11.93 -32.91
C LEU A 356 5.76 -13.20 -33.77
N LEU A 357 5.49 -14.36 -33.16
CA LEU A 357 5.47 -15.67 -33.83
C LEU A 357 4.24 -15.85 -34.74
N PHE A 358 3.08 -15.34 -34.33
CA PHE A 358 1.81 -15.50 -35.05
C PHE A 358 1.29 -14.19 -35.67
N PHE A 359 2.06 -13.10 -35.55
CA PHE A 359 1.66 -11.81 -36.10
C PHE A 359 1.61 -11.82 -37.62
N GLY A 360 0.45 -11.43 -38.16
CA GLY A 360 0.18 -11.50 -39.59
C GLY A 360 -0.17 -12.91 -40.10
N ASP A 361 -0.22 -13.93 -39.22
CA ASP A 361 -0.75 -15.23 -39.60
C ASP A 361 -2.27 -15.12 -39.82
N SER A 362 -2.70 -15.47 -41.03
CA SER A 362 -4.11 -15.39 -41.42
C SER A 362 -5.05 -16.28 -40.61
N SER A 363 -4.55 -17.36 -40.00
CA SER A 363 -5.32 -18.23 -39.11
C SER A 363 -5.54 -17.57 -37.75
N TYR A 364 -4.51 -16.92 -37.21
CA TYR A 364 -4.58 -16.16 -35.97
C TYR A 364 -5.55 -14.98 -36.08
N LEU A 365 -5.43 -14.17 -37.14
CA LEU A 365 -6.36 -13.06 -37.39
C LEU A 365 -7.79 -13.54 -37.59
N ARG A 366 -7.99 -14.71 -38.22
CA ARG A 366 -9.32 -15.29 -38.41
C ARG A 366 -9.94 -15.72 -37.09
N GLU A 367 -9.17 -16.38 -36.22
CA GLU A 367 -9.62 -16.78 -34.90
C GLU A 367 -10.00 -15.56 -34.05
N LEU A 368 -9.19 -14.50 -34.11
CA LEU A 368 -9.44 -13.25 -33.42
C LEU A 368 -10.73 -12.56 -33.88
N VAL A 369 -10.96 -12.51 -35.20
CA VAL A 369 -12.20 -11.98 -35.78
C VAL A 369 -13.40 -12.83 -35.35
N SER A 370 -13.30 -14.16 -35.41
CA SER A 370 -14.36 -15.06 -34.97
C SER A 370 -14.69 -14.90 -33.48
N PHE A 371 -13.69 -14.67 -32.63
CA PHE A 371 -13.90 -14.37 -31.21
C PHE A 371 -14.59 -13.02 -31.01
N ALA A 372 -14.14 -11.96 -31.70
CA ALA A 372 -14.76 -10.64 -31.62
C ALA A 372 -16.22 -10.66 -32.10
N GLU A 373 -16.51 -11.37 -33.20
CA GLU A 373 -17.87 -11.61 -33.69
C GLU A 373 -18.73 -12.33 -32.65
N TYR A 374 -18.19 -13.36 -32.00
CA TYR A 374 -18.89 -14.09 -30.93
C TYR A 374 -19.22 -13.20 -29.72
N VAL A 375 -18.27 -12.36 -29.28
CA VAL A 375 -18.49 -11.41 -28.18
C VAL A 375 -19.56 -10.38 -28.54
N LEU A 376 -19.46 -9.77 -29.73
CA LEU A 376 -20.45 -8.79 -30.21
C LEU A 376 -21.84 -9.40 -30.34
N GLN A 377 -21.92 -10.64 -30.82
CA GLN A 377 -23.19 -11.36 -30.97
C GLN A 377 -23.84 -11.66 -29.61
N ASN A 378 -23.06 -12.14 -28.63
CA ASN A 378 -23.56 -12.36 -27.26
C ASN A 378 -24.02 -11.04 -26.60
N LEU A 379 -23.32 -9.93 -26.85
CA LEU A 379 -23.74 -8.62 -26.36
C LEU A 379 -25.10 -8.23 -26.93
N VAL A 380 -25.29 -8.36 -28.24
CA VAL A 380 -26.57 -8.08 -28.91
C VAL A 380 -27.66 -8.99 -28.37
N ASP A 381 -27.42 -10.30 -28.25
CA ASP A 381 -28.40 -11.26 -27.78
C ASP A 381 -28.81 -11.00 -26.32
N THR A 382 -27.85 -10.63 -25.47
CA THR A 382 -28.09 -10.24 -24.07
C THR A 382 -28.97 -8.99 -23.99
N VAL A 383 -28.66 -7.95 -24.78
CA VAL A 383 -29.49 -6.74 -24.86
C VAL A 383 -30.91 -7.12 -25.31
N GLN A 384 -31.07 -7.97 -26.32
CA GLN A 384 -32.39 -8.37 -26.82
C GLN A 384 -33.21 -9.15 -25.81
N GLN A 385 -32.57 -9.92 -24.93
CA GLN A 385 -33.22 -10.73 -23.89
C GLN A 385 -33.62 -9.91 -22.65
N GLU A 386 -33.14 -8.67 -22.48
CA GLU A 386 -33.48 -7.81 -21.33
C GLU A 386 -34.99 -7.57 -21.24
N PRO A 387 -35.68 -8.00 -20.16
CA PRO A 387 -37.15 -7.93 -20.07
C PRO A 387 -37.69 -6.50 -19.98
N SER A 388 -36.97 -5.57 -19.37
CA SER A 388 -37.43 -4.18 -19.22
C SER A 388 -37.23 -3.41 -20.53
N GLN A 389 -38.33 -2.94 -21.13
CA GLN A 389 -38.26 -2.17 -22.38
C GLN A 389 -37.39 -0.91 -22.24
N ALA A 390 -37.52 -0.18 -21.13
CA ALA A 390 -36.70 1.01 -20.89
C ALA A 390 -35.21 0.66 -20.72
N ALA A 391 -34.89 -0.40 -19.96
CA ALA A 391 -33.50 -0.83 -19.76
C ALA A 391 -32.90 -1.36 -21.06
N ARG A 392 -33.64 -2.19 -21.80
CA ARG A 392 -33.26 -2.68 -23.14
C ARG A 392 -32.91 -1.54 -24.08
N GLY A 393 -33.75 -0.49 -24.11
CA GLY A 393 -33.51 0.71 -24.90
C GLY A 393 -32.21 1.42 -24.51
N SER A 394 -31.98 1.65 -23.21
CA SER A 394 -30.75 2.30 -22.71
C SER A 394 -29.50 1.46 -23.00
N MET A 395 -29.55 0.16 -22.67
CA MET A 395 -28.45 -0.78 -22.90
C MET A 395 -28.08 -0.88 -24.38
N ALA A 396 -29.08 -0.88 -25.28
CA ALA A 396 -28.83 -0.88 -26.71
C ALA A 396 -28.09 0.38 -27.18
N LEU A 397 -28.44 1.55 -26.64
CA LEU A 397 -27.74 2.81 -26.95
C LEU A 397 -26.33 2.86 -26.38
N GLU A 398 -26.13 2.39 -25.15
CA GLU A 398 -24.81 2.30 -24.50
C GLU A 398 -23.88 1.34 -25.24
N ALA A 399 -24.36 0.12 -25.55
CA ALA A 399 -23.62 -0.84 -26.34
C ALA A 399 -23.25 -0.27 -27.72
N CYS A 400 -24.18 0.42 -28.38
CA CYS A 400 -23.95 1.04 -29.68
C CYS A 400 -22.87 2.12 -29.62
N ASN A 401 -22.96 3.04 -28.65
CA ASN A 401 -21.96 4.09 -28.44
C ASN A 401 -20.58 3.50 -28.10
N CYS A 402 -20.53 2.47 -27.26
CA CYS A 402 -19.29 1.79 -26.87
C CYS A 402 -18.61 1.11 -28.08
N ILE A 403 -19.36 0.40 -28.91
CA ILE A 403 -18.82 -0.22 -30.13
C ILE A 403 -18.34 0.86 -31.10
N ALA A 404 -19.15 1.90 -31.32
CA ALA A 404 -18.82 2.97 -32.25
C ALA A 404 -17.62 3.83 -31.82
N SER A 405 -17.32 3.91 -30.52
CA SER A 405 -16.13 4.60 -30.00
C SER A 405 -14.89 3.70 -29.96
N SER A 406 -15.07 2.39 -29.83
CA SER A 406 -13.96 1.43 -29.65
C SER A 406 -13.43 0.85 -30.97
N PHE A 407 -14.28 0.78 -32.00
CA PHE A 407 -13.93 0.15 -33.27
C PHE A 407 -14.07 1.10 -34.47
N MET A 408 -13.25 0.87 -35.50
CA MET A 408 -13.46 1.48 -36.82
C MET A 408 -14.72 0.88 -37.44
N LEU A 409 -15.66 1.72 -37.88
CA LEU A 409 -16.92 1.26 -38.49
C LEU A 409 -16.66 0.56 -39.84
N SER A 410 -16.55 -0.76 -39.81
CA SER A 410 -16.65 -1.62 -40.99
C SER A 410 -18.12 -1.88 -41.33
N ASN A 411 -18.38 -2.53 -42.48
CA ASN A 411 -19.75 -2.92 -42.86
C ASN A 411 -20.38 -3.85 -41.81
N GLU A 412 -19.59 -4.77 -41.25
CA GLU A 412 -20.02 -5.74 -40.25
C GLU A 412 -20.38 -5.03 -38.93
N ILE A 413 -19.52 -4.11 -38.47
CA ILE A 413 -19.75 -3.35 -37.23
C ILE A 413 -20.94 -2.39 -37.41
N SER A 414 -21.10 -1.77 -38.58
CA SER A 414 -22.25 -0.92 -38.91
C SER A 414 -23.57 -1.69 -38.86
N GLN A 415 -23.58 -2.96 -39.29
CA GLN A 415 -24.77 -3.83 -39.16
C GLN A 415 -25.12 -4.11 -37.71
N VAL A 416 -24.11 -4.39 -36.86
CA VAL A 416 -24.31 -4.59 -35.41
C VAL A 416 -24.87 -3.31 -34.77
N CYS A 417 -24.26 -2.15 -35.03
CA CYS A 417 -24.75 -0.86 -34.54
C CYS A 417 -26.17 -0.56 -35.02
N SER A 418 -26.50 -0.86 -36.28
CA SER A 418 -27.85 -0.66 -36.83
C SER A 418 -28.90 -1.50 -36.11
N LYS A 419 -28.58 -2.77 -35.81
CA LYS A 419 -29.45 -3.69 -35.07
C LYS A 419 -29.70 -3.21 -33.63
N LEU A 420 -28.67 -2.64 -32.99
CA LEU A 420 -28.79 -2.01 -31.66
C LEU A 420 -29.65 -0.75 -31.71
N ILE A 421 -29.47 0.12 -32.71
CA ILE A 421 -30.31 1.32 -32.90
C ILE A 421 -31.77 0.95 -33.15
N GLU A 422 -32.04 -0.07 -33.95
CA GLU A 422 -33.40 -0.56 -34.18
C GLU A 422 -34.03 -1.07 -32.87
N THR A 423 -33.26 -1.84 -32.10
CA THR A 423 -33.68 -2.31 -30.76
C THR A 423 -34.02 -1.12 -29.84
N ALA A 424 -33.20 -0.06 -29.84
CA ALA A 424 -33.47 1.15 -29.07
C ALA A 424 -34.72 1.91 -29.57
N ARG A 425 -34.94 2.01 -30.88
CA ARG A 425 -36.13 2.66 -31.47
C ARG A 425 -37.44 1.96 -31.11
N LEU A 426 -37.42 0.63 -30.99
CA LEU A 426 -38.58 -0.15 -30.54
C LEU A 426 -38.87 0.03 -29.04
N CYS A 427 -37.89 0.52 -28.28
CA CYS A 427 -37.96 0.60 -26.82
C CYS A 427 -38.15 2.01 -26.27
N LEU A 428 -37.67 3.04 -26.97
CA LEU A 428 -37.63 4.43 -26.52
C LEU A 428 -38.49 5.35 -27.40
N SER A 429 -38.83 6.53 -26.89
CA SER A 429 -39.52 7.56 -27.66
C SER A 429 -38.65 8.05 -28.82
N ALA A 430 -39.27 8.35 -29.97
CA ALA A 430 -38.57 8.99 -31.09
C ALA A 430 -37.98 10.37 -30.73
N SER A 431 -38.51 11.03 -29.69
CA SER A 431 -37.99 12.29 -29.14
C SER A 431 -36.90 12.12 -28.09
N ASP A 432 -36.48 10.89 -27.81
CA ASP A 432 -35.43 10.61 -26.84
C ASP A 432 -34.10 11.24 -27.28
N LYS A 433 -33.55 12.12 -26.44
CA LYS A 433 -32.34 12.89 -26.77
C LYS A 433 -31.11 12.01 -26.89
N TYR A 434 -31.03 10.92 -26.13
CA TYR A 434 -29.88 10.03 -26.15
C TYR A 434 -29.88 9.21 -27.44
N LEU A 435 -31.03 8.68 -27.86
CA LEU A 435 -31.20 8.00 -29.15
C LEU A 435 -30.78 8.89 -30.34
N GLN A 436 -31.24 10.15 -30.37
CA GLN A 436 -30.88 11.08 -31.44
C GLN A 436 -29.37 11.40 -31.45
N SER A 437 -28.76 11.53 -30.27
CA SER A 437 -27.33 11.79 -30.15
C SER A 437 -26.48 10.60 -30.63
N THR A 438 -26.85 9.37 -30.26
CA THR A 438 -26.20 8.13 -30.72
C THR A 438 -26.30 7.97 -32.24
N ILE A 439 -27.47 8.25 -32.85
CA ILE A 439 -27.63 8.23 -34.32
C ILE A 439 -26.68 9.24 -34.97
N THR A 440 -26.63 10.46 -34.42
CA THR A 440 -25.74 11.52 -34.94
C THR A 440 -24.27 11.12 -34.85
N LEU A 441 -23.85 10.46 -33.76
CA LEU A 441 -22.48 9.95 -33.61
C LEU A 441 -22.11 8.96 -34.72
N LEU A 442 -23.00 8.01 -35.02
CA LEU A 442 -22.80 7.04 -36.08
C LEU A 442 -22.71 7.70 -37.46
N ASP A 443 -23.59 8.66 -37.74
CA ASP A 443 -23.57 9.40 -39.01
C ASP A 443 -22.26 10.17 -39.19
N ILE A 444 -21.73 10.79 -38.13
CA ILE A 444 -20.42 11.47 -38.16
C ILE A 444 -19.28 10.48 -38.43
N ASN A 445 -19.27 9.35 -37.74
CA ASN A 445 -18.22 8.34 -37.90
C ASN A 445 -18.29 7.62 -39.26
N LEU A 446 -19.47 7.54 -39.90
CA LEU A 446 -19.64 7.05 -41.28
C LEU A 446 -19.17 8.07 -42.33
N LEU A 447 -19.26 9.37 -42.03
CA LEU A 447 -18.90 10.48 -42.93
C LEU A 447 -17.42 10.88 -42.86
N THR A 448 -16.64 10.34 -41.92
CA THR A 448 -15.21 10.62 -41.77
C THR A 448 -14.35 9.48 -42.33
N PRO A 449 -13.96 9.50 -43.62
CA PRO A 449 -12.88 8.66 -44.09
C PRO A 449 -11.57 9.19 -43.50
N MET A 450 -11.02 8.50 -42.49
CA MET A 450 -9.66 8.79 -42.04
C MET A 450 -8.69 8.40 -43.16
N VAL A 451 -7.95 9.40 -43.63
CA VAL A 451 -6.79 9.25 -44.52
C VAL A 451 -5.87 8.19 -43.92
N SER A 452 -5.63 7.11 -44.67
CA SER A 452 -4.56 6.16 -44.36
C SER A 452 -3.26 6.95 -44.22
N PRO A 453 -2.47 6.82 -43.14
CA PRO A 453 -1.13 7.39 -43.14
C PRO A 453 -0.41 6.74 -44.31
N SER A 454 -0.07 7.57 -45.29
CA SER A 454 0.68 7.14 -46.46
C SER A 454 1.98 6.52 -45.97
N ILE A 455 2.24 5.30 -46.44
CA ILE A 455 3.45 4.54 -46.13
C ILE A 455 4.65 5.34 -46.67
N THR A 456 5.47 5.85 -45.75
CA THR A 456 6.93 6.05 -45.91
C THR A 456 7.60 5.78 -44.58
#